data_AF-A0A2N2ZHA4-F1
#
_entry.id   AF-A0A2N2ZHA4-F1
#
_cell.length_a   1.000
_cell.length_b   1.000
_cell.length_c   1.000
_cell.angle_alpha   90.00
_cell.angle_beta   90.00
_cell.angle_gamma   90.00
#
_symmetry.space_group_name_H-M   'P 1'
#
loop_
_entity.id
_entity.type
_entity.pdbx_description
1 polymer ?
#
loop_
_entity_poly.entity_id
_entity_poly.type
_entity_poly.pdbx_seq_one_letter_code
_entity_poly.pdbx_strand_id
1 'polypeptide(L)'
;MKKIYVLFILSVLFVINTFAQTPEKFNYQAIIRNSSGLILANQGIGIQISILKGSNGGIAVYAETQNPITNANGLISIEIGSGTLVSGDFASIDWAADTYFIKTEIDTAGGTNYTITGTSQLMSVPYALHAKTAESANTIHTGDVTGSTVLTISDDAVTTTKLMDANVTNAKLTDGAVTALKIDGITSNGTANQMLSSNADGSFSWVDAPMVYAWGRMNNGVRVSGSPAWTSSKLSVGQYRVVFPSNLSTTNFLPFVEVNTGFETADSDNVFTFGWINANTLEIWLWDISSSSTLLPQDRAVDFFIKFVRIN
;
A
#
# COMPACT_ATOMS: atom_id res chain seq x y z
N MET A 1 -36.32 23.80 22.73
CA MET A 1 -35.74 22.94 21.66
C MET A 1 -35.79 23.58 20.27
N LYS A 2 -36.90 24.18 19.81
CA LYS A 2 -37.00 24.81 18.47
C LYS A 2 -35.96 25.93 18.18
N LYS A 3 -35.56 26.71 19.19
CA LYS A 3 -34.57 27.80 19.05
C LYS A 3 -33.12 27.31 18.81
N ILE A 4 -32.81 26.08 19.20
CA ILE A 4 -31.47 25.47 19.02
C ILE A 4 -31.24 25.05 17.57
N TYR A 5 -32.28 24.54 16.90
CA TYR A 5 -32.20 24.19 15.48
C TYR A 5 -32.04 25.43 14.59
N VAL A 6 -32.68 26.55 14.95
CA VAL A 6 -32.50 27.83 14.24
C VAL A 6 -31.08 28.36 14.39
N LEU A 7 -30.50 28.27 15.59
CA LEU A 7 -29.12 28.71 15.82
C LEU A 7 -28.11 27.84 15.06
N PHE A 8 -28.35 26.52 15.00
CA PHE A 8 -27.52 25.58 14.25
C PHE A 8 -27.58 25.83 12.73
N ILE A 9 -28.78 26.01 12.18
CA ILE A 9 -28.94 26.33 10.75
C ILE A 9 -28.28 27.67 10.41
N LEU A 10 -28.43 28.68 11.26
CA LEU A 10 -27.80 29.99 11.07
C LEU A 10 -26.26 29.91 11.13
N SER A 11 -25.70 29.06 12.00
CA SER A 11 -24.26 28.80 12.03
C SER A 11 -23.77 28.09 10.77
N VAL A 12 -24.51 27.10 10.24
CA VAL A 12 -24.14 26.39 9.00
C VAL A 12 -24.19 27.33 7.79
N LEU A 13 -25.17 28.23 7.72
CA LEU A 13 -25.28 29.26 6.68
C LEU A 13 -24.15 30.31 6.72
N PHE A 14 -23.49 30.49 7.87
CA PHE A 14 -22.36 31.42 8.01
C PHE A 14 -21.03 30.84 7.50
N VAL A 15 -20.89 29.51 7.51
CA VAL A 15 -19.64 28.83 7.08
C VAL A 15 -19.55 28.70 5.55
N ILE A 16 -20.68 28.74 4.82
CA ILE A 16 -20.70 28.56 3.35
C ILE A 16 -20.28 29.80 2.54
N ASN A 17 -19.89 30.91 3.18
CA ASN A 17 -19.56 32.17 2.48
C ASN A 17 -18.06 32.57 2.54
N THR A 18 -17.18 31.70 3.03
CA THR A 18 -15.73 31.99 3.02
C THR A 18 -15.11 31.57 1.69
N PHE A 19 -15.24 32.41 0.65
CA PHE A 19 -14.42 32.29 -0.56
C PHE A 19 -13.06 32.93 -0.29
N ALA A 20 -12.10 32.14 0.20
CA ALA A 20 -10.71 32.56 0.29
C ALA A 20 -10.00 32.41 -1.07
N GLN A 21 -10.62 32.90 -2.16
CA GLN A 21 -9.97 32.88 -3.47
C GLN A 21 -8.92 34.01 -3.51
N THR A 22 -7.72 33.66 -3.98
CA THR A 22 -6.70 34.67 -4.24
C THR A 22 -7.22 35.58 -5.33
N PRO A 23 -7.14 36.92 -5.19
CA PRO A 23 -7.58 37.83 -6.24
C PRO A 23 -6.93 37.50 -7.59
N GLU A 24 -7.74 37.28 -8.62
CA GLU A 24 -7.31 36.98 -10.00
C GLU A 24 -6.95 38.27 -10.75
N LYS A 25 -6.12 39.11 -10.13
CA LYS A 25 -5.70 40.41 -10.67
C LYS A 25 -4.44 40.91 -9.98
N PHE A 26 -3.71 41.80 -10.63
CA PHE A 26 -2.55 42.47 -10.02
C PHE A 26 -2.44 43.95 -10.43
N ASN A 27 -1.80 44.75 -9.58
CA ASN A 27 -1.63 46.19 -9.81
C ASN A 27 -0.61 46.47 -10.92
N TYR A 28 -0.90 47.49 -11.74
CA TYR A 28 0.00 48.02 -12.75
C TYR A 28 -0.04 49.55 -12.75
N GLN A 29 1.14 50.17 -12.85
CA GLN A 29 1.30 51.61 -12.90
C GLN A 29 2.19 52.02 -14.07
N ALA A 30 1.81 53.09 -14.76
CA ALA A 30 2.59 53.62 -15.87
C ALA A 30 2.45 55.15 -15.96
N ILE A 31 3.53 55.82 -16.39
CA ILE A 31 3.51 57.25 -16.69
C ILE A 31 3.31 57.42 -18.19
N ILE A 32 2.24 58.11 -18.57
CA ILE A 32 1.86 58.33 -19.97
C ILE A 32 2.47 59.64 -20.45
N ARG A 33 3.19 59.54 -21.57
CA ARG A 33 3.81 60.67 -22.27
C ARG A 33 3.37 60.68 -23.73
N ASN A 34 3.30 61.86 -24.33
CA ASN A 34 3.07 62.00 -25.76
C ASN A 34 4.35 61.75 -26.58
N SER A 35 4.25 61.81 -27.91
CA SER A 35 5.38 61.63 -28.84
C SER A 35 6.53 62.63 -28.65
N SER A 36 6.26 63.80 -28.06
CA SER A 36 7.26 64.80 -27.70
C SER A 36 7.88 64.58 -26.31
N GLY A 37 7.51 63.51 -25.60
CA GLY A 37 8.00 63.16 -24.27
C GLY A 37 7.37 63.94 -23.11
N LEU A 38 6.37 64.79 -23.37
CA LEU A 38 5.64 65.55 -22.36
C LEU A 38 4.60 64.66 -21.67
N ILE A 39 4.39 64.89 -20.38
CA ILE A 39 3.37 64.18 -19.60
C ILE A 39 1.96 64.53 -20.09
N LEU A 40 1.07 63.54 -20.14
CA LEU A 40 -0.36 63.75 -20.41
C LEU A 40 -1.11 63.71 -19.08
N ALA A 41 -1.37 64.88 -18.49
CA ALA A 41 -2.00 65.00 -17.17
C ALA A 41 -3.54 65.13 -17.27
N ASN A 42 -4.26 64.50 -16.33
CA ASN A 42 -5.72 64.61 -16.18
C ASN A 42 -6.50 64.29 -17.46
N GLN A 43 -6.04 63.30 -18.22
CA GLN A 43 -6.59 62.93 -19.53
C GLN A 43 -7.03 61.46 -19.54
N GLY A 44 -8.16 61.19 -20.19
CA GLY A 44 -8.63 59.82 -20.45
C GLY A 44 -7.75 59.15 -21.50
N ILE A 45 -7.26 57.96 -21.17
CA ILE A 45 -6.35 57.17 -22.01
C ILE A 45 -7.02 55.84 -22.33
N GLY A 46 -6.98 55.41 -23.59
CA GLY A 46 -7.39 54.08 -23.98
C GLY A 46 -6.19 53.15 -23.89
N ILE A 47 -6.31 52.04 -23.18
CA ILE A 47 -5.23 51.05 -23.08
C ILE A 47 -5.77 49.65 -23.35
N GLN A 48 -5.08 48.91 -24.21
CA GLN A 48 -5.22 47.47 -24.32
C GLN A 48 -4.01 46.81 -23.66
N ILE A 49 -4.29 45.85 -22.79
CA ILE A 49 -3.28 45.03 -22.11
C ILE A 49 -3.40 43.61 -22.66
N SER A 50 -2.28 43.01 -23.04
CA SER A 50 -2.21 41.60 -23.43
C SER A 50 -1.13 40.87 -22.65
N ILE A 51 -1.41 39.64 -22.23
CA ILE A 51 -0.42 38.73 -21.64
C ILE A 51 0.06 37.80 -22.74
N LEU A 52 1.34 37.88 -23.09
CA LEU A 52 1.98 37.05 -24.11
C LEU A 52 2.73 35.89 -23.46
N LYS A 53 2.65 34.70 -24.04
CA LYS A 53 3.35 33.50 -23.57
C LYS A 53 4.63 33.24 -24.37
N GLY A 54 5.71 32.88 -23.67
CA GLY A 54 6.97 32.35 -24.21
C GLY A 54 7.95 33.39 -24.75
N SER A 55 7.49 34.49 -25.34
CA SER A 55 8.39 35.54 -25.85
C SER A 55 7.72 36.91 -25.97
N ASN A 56 8.52 37.95 -26.21
CA ASN A 56 8.09 39.35 -26.41
C ASN A 56 7.13 39.56 -27.59
N GLY A 57 7.03 38.60 -28.52
CA GLY A 57 6.07 38.58 -29.63
C GLY A 57 5.25 37.29 -29.66
N GLY A 58 5.12 36.62 -28.52
CA GLY A 58 4.43 35.35 -28.39
C GLY A 58 2.91 35.47 -28.55
N ILE A 59 2.23 34.33 -28.40
CA ILE A 59 0.77 34.26 -28.50
C ILE A 59 0.16 34.97 -27.29
N ALA A 60 -0.81 35.86 -27.54
CA ALA A 60 -1.61 36.46 -26.48
C ALA A 60 -2.57 35.41 -25.90
N VAL A 61 -2.36 35.05 -24.63
CA VAL A 61 -3.22 34.11 -23.89
C VAL A 61 -4.37 34.81 -23.17
N TYR A 62 -4.24 36.12 -22.99
CA TYR A 62 -5.25 36.98 -22.38
C TYR A 62 -5.12 38.40 -22.92
N ALA A 63 -6.24 39.08 -23.14
CA ALA A 63 -6.28 40.50 -23.49
C ALA A 63 -7.52 41.19 -22.92
N GLU A 64 -7.33 42.42 -22.42
CA GLU A 64 -8.38 43.29 -21.90
C GLU A 64 -8.16 44.74 -22.35
N THR A 65 -9.21 45.55 -22.26
CA THR A 65 -9.16 47.01 -22.47
C THR A 65 -9.61 47.75 -21.22
N GLN A 66 -9.00 48.92 -21.00
CA GLN A 66 -9.37 49.85 -19.94
C GLN A 66 -9.29 51.30 -20.42
N ASN A 67 -9.99 52.21 -19.73
CA ASN A 67 -10.00 53.65 -20.04
C ASN A 67 -9.64 54.52 -18.81
N PRO A 68 -8.44 54.35 -18.21
CA PRO A 68 -8.04 55.12 -17.04
C PRO A 68 -7.87 56.61 -17.34
N ILE A 69 -7.96 57.44 -16.30
CA ILE A 69 -7.62 58.86 -16.33
C ILE A 69 -6.25 59.04 -15.66
N THR A 70 -5.32 59.71 -16.34
CA THR A 70 -4.01 60.04 -15.76
C THR A 70 -4.15 61.08 -14.64
N ASN A 71 -3.29 61.02 -13.61
CA ASN A 71 -3.22 62.08 -12.61
C ASN A 71 -2.41 63.31 -13.09
N ALA A 72 -2.18 64.28 -12.21
CA ALA A 72 -1.40 65.50 -12.51
C ALA A 72 0.04 65.24 -12.98
N ASN A 73 0.61 64.06 -12.68
CA ASN A 73 1.95 63.65 -13.09
C ASN A 73 1.94 62.73 -14.33
N GLY A 74 0.78 62.52 -14.96
CA GLY A 74 0.62 61.60 -16.08
C GLY A 74 0.58 60.12 -15.67
N LEU A 75 0.45 59.80 -14.38
CA LEU A 75 0.43 58.42 -13.89
C LEU A 75 -0.98 57.82 -14.02
N ILE A 76 -1.05 56.60 -14.55
CA ILE A 76 -2.20 55.70 -14.41
C ILE A 76 -1.90 54.64 -13.35
N SER A 77 -2.94 54.22 -12.62
CA SER A 77 -2.90 53.09 -11.70
C SER A 77 -4.12 52.22 -11.98
N ILE A 78 -3.89 51.00 -12.45
CA ILE A 78 -4.93 50.07 -12.87
C ILE A 78 -4.68 48.69 -12.24
N GLU A 79 -5.72 47.87 -12.20
CA GLU A 79 -5.62 46.45 -11.87
C GLU A 79 -5.78 45.65 -13.17
N ILE A 80 -4.78 44.86 -13.54
CA ILE A 80 -4.86 43.96 -14.71
C ILE A 80 -5.64 42.72 -14.29
N GLY A 81 -6.65 42.34 -15.08
CA GLY A 81 -7.60 41.26 -14.76
C GLY A 81 -9.02 41.77 -14.42
N SER A 82 -9.21 43.09 -14.32
CA SER A 82 -10.52 43.71 -14.04
C SER A 82 -11.06 44.60 -15.17
N GLY A 83 -10.40 44.61 -16.33
CA GLY A 83 -10.82 45.38 -17.49
C GLY A 83 -11.95 44.73 -18.27
N THR A 84 -12.32 45.35 -19.39
CA THR A 84 -13.26 44.76 -20.34
C THR A 84 -12.52 43.71 -21.17
N LEU A 85 -12.93 42.44 -21.02
CA LEU A 85 -12.32 41.31 -21.70
C LEU A 85 -12.40 41.45 -23.23
N VAL A 86 -11.26 41.25 -23.90
CA VAL A 86 -11.19 41.13 -25.36
C VAL A 86 -11.09 39.65 -25.77
N SER A 87 -10.22 38.89 -25.09
CA SER A 87 -10.02 37.47 -25.36
C SER A 87 -9.30 36.74 -24.21
N GLY A 88 -9.46 35.42 -24.15
CA GLY A 88 -8.82 34.57 -23.14
C GLY A 88 -9.58 34.55 -21.82
N ASP A 89 -8.94 33.98 -20.78
CA ASP A 89 -9.46 33.95 -19.41
C ASP A 89 -8.26 34.03 -18.45
N PHE A 90 -8.27 35.04 -17.57
CA PHE A 90 -7.16 35.33 -16.65
C PHE A 90 -6.98 34.21 -15.61
N ALA A 91 -8.09 33.62 -15.15
CA ALA A 91 -8.10 32.55 -14.16
C ALA A 91 -7.43 31.27 -14.67
N SER A 92 -7.51 31.05 -15.99
CA SER A 92 -7.00 29.85 -16.65
C SER A 92 -5.50 29.89 -16.97
N ILE A 93 -4.82 31.01 -16.74
CA ILE A 93 -3.41 31.17 -17.08
C ILE A 93 -2.55 30.31 -16.14
N ASP A 94 -1.88 29.31 -16.71
CA ASP A 94 -0.86 28.54 -16.00
C ASP A 94 0.45 29.34 -15.92
N TRP A 95 0.57 30.17 -14.87
CA TRP A 95 1.73 31.02 -14.61
C TRP A 95 3.04 30.25 -14.38
N ALA A 96 2.99 28.94 -14.15
CA ALA A 96 4.17 28.09 -13.95
C ALA A 96 4.66 27.43 -15.25
N ALA A 97 3.81 27.33 -16.28
CA ALA A 97 4.12 26.62 -17.52
C ALA A 97 5.22 27.26 -18.38
N ASP A 98 5.39 28.59 -18.33
CA ASP A 98 6.29 29.32 -19.23
C ASP A 98 6.64 30.71 -18.70
N THR A 99 7.47 31.42 -19.44
CA THR A 99 7.69 32.86 -19.28
C THR A 99 6.53 33.66 -19.88
N TYR A 100 6.19 34.77 -19.23
CA TYR A 100 5.09 35.63 -19.65
C TYR A 100 5.56 37.08 -19.79
N PHE A 101 4.88 37.83 -20.67
CA PHE A 101 5.17 39.23 -20.96
C PHE A 101 3.88 40.04 -20.92
N ILE A 102 3.94 41.27 -20.40
CA ILE A 102 2.86 42.25 -20.53
C ILE A 102 3.15 43.11 -21.75
N LYS A 103 2.21 43.11 -22.71
CA LYS A 103 2.15 44.07 -23.80
C LYS A 103 1.09 45.13 -23.48
N THR A 104 1.45 46.40 -23.61
CA THR A 104 0.53 47.53 -23.49
C THR A 104 0.46 48.27 -24.82
N GLU A 105 -0.75 48.66 -25.21
CA GLU A 105 -1.03 49.41 -26.43
C GLU A 105 -1.93 50.58 -26.04
N ILE A 106 -1.50 51.80 -26.34
CA ILE A 106 -2.05 53.02 -25.75
C ILE A 106 -2.53 53.98 -26.85
N ASP A 107 -3.75 54.49 -26.67
CA ASP A 107 -4.37 55.58 -27.41
C ASP A 107 -4.51 56.78 -26.47
N THR A 108 -3.75 57.83 -26.76
CA THR A 108 -3.75 59.05 -25.94
C THR A 108 -5.07 59.81 -25.99
N ALA A 109 -5.93 59.59 -26.99
CA ALA A 109 -7.23 60.24 -27.11
C ALA A 109 -8.36 59.49 -26.40
N GLY A 110 -8.07 58.35 -25.74
CA GLY A 110 -9.08 57.56 -25.05
C GLY A 110 -9.80 56.52 -25.92
N GLY A 111 -9.46 56.44 -27.22
CA GLY A 111 -10.08 55.52 -28.18
C GLY A 111 -9.39 54.15 -28.27
N THR A 112 -9.50 53.55 -29.46
CA THR A 112 -8.92 52.24 -29.80
C THR A 112 -7.85 52.33 -30.89
N ASN A 113 -7.41 53.53 -31.26
CA ASN A 113 -6.35 53.75 -32.24
C ASN A 113 -4.99 53.76 -31.54
N TYR A 114 -4.57 52.57 -31.08
CA TYR A 114 -3.36 52.42 -30.31
C TYR A 114 -2.10 52.75 -31.14
N THR A 115 -1.32 53.72 -30.68
CA THR A 115 -0.12 54.21 -31.39
C THR A 115 1.17 54.00 -30.59
N ILE A 116 1.07 53.99 -29.27
CA ILE A 116 2.19 53.75 -28.36
C ILE A 116 2.12 52.29 -27.94
N THR A 117 3.18 51.52 -28.19
CA THR A 117 3.26 50.11 -27.78
C THR A 117 4.49 49.88 -26.90
N GLY A 118 4.33 49.06 -25.87
CA GLY A 118 5.40 48.65 -24.98
C GLY A 118 5.24 47.19 -24.60
N THR A 119 6.35 46.48 -24.40
CA THR A 119 6.31 45.09 -23.94
C THR A 119 7.44 44.83 -22.95
N SER A 120 7.09 44.20 -21.83
CA SER A 120 8.00 43.92 -20.72
C SER A 120 7.75 42.52 -20.19
N GLN A 121 8.81 41.81 -19.79
CA GLN A 121 8.68 40.50 -19.17
C GLN A 121 8.07 40.60 -17.77
N LEU A 122 7.16 39.69 -17.44
CA LEU A 122 6.69 39.47 -16.08
C LEU A 122 7.74 38.69 -15.30
N MET A 123 8.31 39.32 -14.28
CA MET A 123 9.27 38.71 -13.38
C MET A 123 8.60 38.36 -12.06
N SER A 124 9.00 37.24 -11.45
CA SER A 124 8.50 36.84 -10.13
C SER A 124 8.85 37.89 -9.07
N VAL A 125 7.89 38.23 -8.22
CA VAL A 125 8.13 39.02 -7.01
C VAL A 125 8.74 38.12 -5.91
N PRO A 126 9.47 38.68 -4.92
CA PRO A 126 10.14 37.88 -3.88
C PRO A 126 9.21 36.89 -3.14
N TYR A 127 7.97 37.28 -2.84
CA TYR A 127 7.00 36.40 -2.19
C TYR A 127 6.56 35.23 -3.08
N ALA A 128 6.41 35.45 -4.40
CA ALA A 128 6.10 34.39 -5.37
C ALA A 128 7.27 33.41 -5.52
N LEU A 129 8.52 33.87 -5.39
CA LEU A 129 9.69 33.00 -5.39
C LEU A 129 9.72 32.07 -4.18
N HIS A 130 9.27 32.55 -3.01
CA HIS A 130 9.14 31.73 -1.80
C HIS A 130 7.95 30.74 -1.88
N ALA A 131 6.87 31.08 -2.59
CA ALA A 131 5.72 30.18 -2.79
C ALA A 131 6.09 28.87 -3.52
N LYS A 132 7.14 28.86 -4.35
CA LYS A 132 7.68 27.65 -5.00
C LYS A 132 8.09 26.55 -4.00
N THR A 133 8.43 26.92 -2.76
CA THR A 133 8.77 25.93 -1.72
C THR A 133 7.55 25.22 -1.11
N ALA A 134 6.33 25.71 -1.35
CA ALA A 134 5.09 25.12 -0.83
C ALA A 134 4.52 24.00 -1.73
N GLU A 135 4.90 23.91 -3.00
CA GLU A 135 4.45 22.82 -3.91
C GLU A 135 5.03 21.45 -3.54
N SER A 136 6.05 21.39 -2.68
CA SER A 136 6.70 20.12 -2.29
C SER A 136 5.94 19.33 -1.20
N ALA A 137 4.74 19.75 -0.80
CA ALA A 137 4.02 19.12 0.31
C ALA A 137 3.17 17.89 -0.07
N ASN A 138 2.95 17.61 -1.36
CA ASN A 138 2.10 16.50 -1.82
C ASN A 138 2.86 15.41 -2.59
N THR A 139 4.08 15.10 -2.15
CA THR A 139 4.80 13.94 -2.68
C THR A 139 4.11 12.68 -2.15
N ILE A 140 3.28 12.04 -2.97
CA ILE A 140 2.97 10.63 -2.79
C ILE A 140 4.32 9.91 -2.86
N HIS A 141 4.78 9.39 -1.72
CA HIS A 141 6.04 8.66 -1.66
C HIS A 141 5.79 7.27 -2.26
N THR A 142 6.16 7.09 -3.53
CA THR A 142 6.05 5.81 -4.26
C THR A 142 7.33 4.98 -4.20
N GLY A 143 8.35 5.44 -3.46
CA GLY A 143 9.66 4.78 -3.32
C GLY A 143 9.92 4.23 -1.91
N ASP A 144 11.09 3.60 -1.75
CA ASP A 144 11.56 3.09 -0.46
C ASP A 144 11.54 4.16 0.63
N VAL A 145 11.23 3.73 1.86
CA VAL A 145 11.22 4.54 3.07
C VAL A 145 12.67 4.81 3.53
N THR A 146 13.45 5.48 2.67
CA THR A 146 14.89 5.74 2.89
C THR A 146 15.24 7.23 2.75
N GLY A 147 14.24 8.11 2.80
CA GLY A 147 14.43 9.57 2.75
C GLY A 147 15.02 10.16 4.04
N SER A 148 15.58 11.37 3.94
CA SER A 148 16.18 12.14 5.06
C SER A 148 15.16 12.57 6.13
N THR A 149 13.87 12.51 5.84
CA THR A 149 12.79 12.65 6.81
C THR A 149 12.42 11.27 7.30
N VAL A 150 12.33 11.08 8.62
CA VAL A 150 11.91 9.79 9.21
C VAL A 150 10.45 9.54 8.78
N LEU A 151 10.27 8.78 7.71
CA LEU A 151 8.98 8.27 7.28
C LEU A 151 8.69 7.06 8.17
N THR A 152 8.07 7.29 9.32
CA THR A 152 7.60 6.19 10.17
C THR A 152 6.38 5.54 9.54
N ILE A 153 6.37 4.21 9.41
CA ILE A 153 5.14 3.46 9.20
C ILE A 153 4.32 3.61 10.49
N SER A 154 3.11 4.18 10.40
CA SER A 154 2.23 4.29 11.56
C SER A 154 1.88 2.92 12.13
N ASP A 155 1.52 2.88 13.41
CA ASP A 155 0.97 1.68 14.04
C ASP A 155 -0.20 1.14 13.19
N ASP A 156 -0.29 -0.19 13.08
CA ASP A 156 -1.27 -0.93 12.28
C ASP A 156 -1.31 -0.63 10.77
N ALA A 157 -0.35 0.15 10.24
CA ALA A 157 -0.38 0.54 8.84
C ALA A 157 -0.05 -0.60 7.87
N VAL A 158 0.58 -1.70 8.32
CA VAL A 158 0.85 -2.88 7.48
C VAL A 158 -0.31 -3.86 7.60
N THR A 159 -1.23 -3.81 6.64
CA THR A 159 -2.39 -4.71 6.58
C THR A 159 -2.12 -5.92 5.69
N THR A 160 -2.96 -6.96 5.79
CA THR A 160 -2.86 -8.17 4.95
C THR A 160 -2.89 -7.85 3.45
N THR A 161 -3.70 -6.88 3.01
CA THR A 161 -3.75 -6.46 1.61
C THR A 161 -2.43 -5.84 1.12
N LYS A 162 -1.62 -5.25 2.02
CA LYS A 162 -0.29 -4.71 1.70
C LYS A 162 0.79 -5.79 1.64
N LEU A 163 0.52 -6.97 2.19
CA LEU A 163 1.37 -8.16 2.11
C LEU A 163 0.64 -9.25 1.32
N MET A 164 0.65 -9.12 -0.01
CA MET A 164 0.07 -10.14 -0.88
C MET A 164 0.73 -11.51 -0.69
N ASP A 165 -0.01 -12.56 -1.09
CA ASP A 165 0.48 -13.94 -1.07
C ASP A 165 1.85 -14.05 -1.76
N ALA A 166 2.75 -14.83 -1.17
CA ALA A 166 4.12 -15.03 -1.63
C ALA A 166 5.03 -13.77 -1.64
N ASN A 167 4.60 -12.62 -1.10
CA ASN A 167 5.50 -11.46 -0.97
C ASN A 167 6.59 -11.66 0.09
N VAL A 168 6.33 -12.48 1.10
CA VAL A 168 7.31 -12.89 2.11
C VAL A 168 7.80 -14.29 1.74
N THR A 169 9.03 -14.37 1.22
CA THR A 169 9.63 -15.62 0.70
C THR A 169 10.72 -16.14 1.63
N ASN A 170 11.15 -17.38 1.45
CA ASN A 170 12.27 -17.97 2.21
C ASN A 170 13.58 -17.17 2.08
N ALA A 171 13.80 -16.48 0.96
CA ALA A 171 14.96 -15.61 0.81
C ALA A 171 14.88 -14.36 1.71
N LYS A 172 13.67 -13.88 2.01
CA LYS A 172 13.40 -12.76 2.93
C LYS A 172 13.31 -13.21 4.39
N LEU A 173 12.96 -14.47 4.62
CA LEU A 173 12.93 -15.13 5.93
C LEU A 173 13.89 -16.32 5.93
N THR A 174 15.20 -16.04 5.92
CA THR A 174 16.20 -17.11 5.98
C THR A 174 16.04 -17.93 7.25
N ASP A 175 16.55 -19.17 7.27
CA ASP A 175 16.47 -20.02 8.46
C ASP A 175 16.99 -19.29 9.72
N GLY A 176 16.18 -19.32 10.78
CA GLY A 176 16.47 -18.61 12.03
C GLY A 176 16.30 -17.09 12.00
N ALA A 177 15.89 -16.48 10.89
CA ALA A 177 15.71 -15.03 10.79
C ALA A 177 14.57 -14.51 11.68
N VAL A 178 13.53 -15.31 11.91
CA VAL A 178 12.43 -14.96 12.80
C VAL A 178 12.69 -15.57 14.17
N THR A 179 13.06 -14.73 15.13
CA THR A 179 13.32 -15.11 16.52
C THR A 179 12.13 -14.77 17.41
N ALA A 180 12.07 -15.33 18.62
CA ALA A 180 11.07 -15.02 19.63
C ALA A 180 10.89 -13.50 19.86
N LEU A 181 11.98 -12.73 19.88
CA LEU A 181 11.94 -11.27 20.00
C LEU A 181 11.20 -10.54 18.87
N LYS A 182 10.96 -11.21 17.74
CA LYS A 182 10.31 -10.66 16.54
C LYS A 182 8.84 -11.05 16.43
N ILE A 183 8.34 -11.92 17.32
CA ILE A 183 6.95 -12.37 17.35
C ILE A 183 6.40 -12.08 18.74
N ASP A 184 5.36 -11.26 18.81
CA ASP A 184 4.70 -10.97 20.08
C ASP A 184 4.12 -12.26 20.73
N GLY A 185 4.21 -12.35 22.05
CA GLY A 185 3.74 -13.51 22.81
C GLY A 185 4.66 -14.74 22.83
N ILE A 186 5.85 -14.69 22.22
CA ILE A 186 6.82 -15.80 22.24
C ILE A 186 8.04 -15.47 23.12
N THR A 187 8.35 -16.33 24.08
CA THR A 187 9.44 -16.10 25.06
C THR A 187 10.75 -16.81 24.74
N SER A 188 10.74 -17.79 23.83
CA SER A 188 11.94 -18.54 23.44
C SER A 188 11.88 -19.02 21.98
N ASN A 189 13.04 -19.16 21.35
CA ASN A 189 13.13 -19.72 20.01
C ASN A 189 12.80 -21.21 20.02
N GLY A 190 12.18 -21.70 18.95
CA GLY A 190 12.02 -23.13 18.72
C GLY A 190 13.38 -23.81 18.56
N THR A 191 13.44 -25.07 18.95
CA THR A 191 14.59 -25.93 18.67
C THR A 191 14.43 -26.61 17.31
N ALA A 192 15.46 -27.35 16.87
CA ALA A 192 15.40 -28.06 15.60
C ALA A 192 14.18 -28.99 15.55
N ASN A 193 13.50 -29.02 14.40
CA ASN A 193 12.28 -29.79 14.17
C ASN A 193 11.07 -29.38 15.02
N GLN A 194 10.98 -28.12 15.46
CA GLN A 194 9.77 -27.57 16.07
C GLN A 194 9.07 -26.58 15.13
N MET A 195 7.75 -26.57 15.16
CA MET A 195 6.91 -25.58 14.48
C MET A 195 6.14 -24.75 15.51
N LEU A 196 5.88 -23.49 15.19
CA LEU A 196 5.03 -22.65 16.03
C LEU A 196 3.56 -22.96 15.73
N SER A 197 2.80 -23.34 16.75
CA SER A 197 1.37 -23.66 16.63
C SER A 197 0.55 -22.75 17.53
N SER A 198 -0.64 -22.37 17.06
CA SER A 198 -1.65 -21.71 17.88
C SER A 198 -2.40 -22.73 18.74
N ASN A 199 -2.65 -22.39 19.99
CA ASN A 199 -3.50 -23.11 20.92
C ASN A 199 -4.95 -22.61 20.82
N ALA A 200 -5.89 -23.36 21.38
CA ALA A 200 -7.32 -23.00 21.36
C ALA A 200 -7.64 -21.69 22.12
N ASP A 201 -6.76 -21.27 23.01
CA ASP A 201 -6.84 -20.01 23.77
C ASP A 201 -6.19 -18.82 23.05
N GLY A 202 -5.70 -19.02 21.82
CA GLY A 202 -5.01 -17.99 21.02
C GLY A 202 -3.55 -17.76 21.40
N SER A 203 -3.03 -18.47 22.41
CA SER A 203 -1.59 -18.47 22.69
C SER A 203 -0.82 -19.27 21.63
N PHE A 204 0.49 -19.07 21.56
CA PHE A 204 1.35 -19.79 20.63
C PHE A 204 2.39 -20.60 21.39
N SER A 205 2.67 -21.81 20.92
CA SER A 205 3.69 -22.69 21.50
C SER A 205 4.49 -23.40 20.42
N TRP A 206 5.76 -23.68 20.72
CA TRP A 206 6.58 -24.54 19.88
C TRP A 206 6.19 -25.98 20.12
N VAL A 207 5.73 -26.65 19.08
CA VAL A 207 5.39 -28.07 19.08
C VAL A 207 6.36 -28.80 18.18
N ASP A 208 6.74 -30.01 18.58
CA ASP A 208 7.56 -30.87 17.72
C ASP A 208 6.82 -31.09 16.40
N ALA A 209 7.47 -30.71 15.30
CA ALA A 209 6.92 -30.78 13.96
C ALA A 209 6.60 -32.24 13.61
N PRO A 210 5.33 -32.63 13.54
CA PRO A 210 4.98 -33.97 13.11
C PRO A 210 5.21 -34.03 11.60
N MET A 211 6.19 -34.82 11.15
CA MET A 211 6.45 -34.88 9.71
C MET A 211 5.40 -35.73 9.00
N VAL A 212 4.90 -36.81 9.61
CA VAL A 212 3.91 -37.72 9.01
C VAL A 212 2.99 -38.42 10.02
N TYR A 213 1.72 -38.56 9.61
CA TYR A 213 0.68 -39.36 10.26
C TYR A 213 0.22 -40.50 9.35
N ALA A 214 -0.10 -41.65 9.93
CA ALA A 214 -0.76 -42.73 9.24
C ALA A 214 -2.02 -43.17 9.98
N TRP A 215 -3.08 -43.46 9.25
CA TRP A 215 -4.32 -43.99 9.80
C TRP A 215 -4.86 -45.07 8.89
N GLY A 216 -5.51 -46.07 9.44
CA GLY A 216 -5.97 -47.20 8.65
C GLY A 216 -7.03 -48.02 9.37
N ARG A 217 -7.74 -48.80 8.56
CA ARG A 217 -8.66 -49.84 9.02
C ARG A 217 -8.13 -51.17 8.55
N MET A 218 -8.19 -52.18 9.42
CA MET A 218 -7.53 -53.46 9.17
C MET A 218 -7.80 -54.07 7.78
N ASN A 219 -9.05 -53.98 7.33
CA ASN A 219 -9.48 -54.58 6.08
C ASN A 219 -9.29 -53.67 4.85
N ASN A 220 -9.11 -52.36 5.04
CA ASN A 220 -9.12 -51.39 3.96
C ASN A 220 -7.76 -50.74 3.68
N GLY A 221 -6.74 -51.01 4.51
CA GLY A 221 -5.37 -50.51 4.33
C GLY A 221 -5.05 -49.28 5.16
N VAL A 222 -3.81 -48.78 5.00
CA VAL A 222 -3.27 -47.60 5.67
C VAL A 222 -3.23 -46.44 4.69
N ARG A 223 -3.62 -45.26 5.14
CA ARG A 223 -3.43 -43.98 4.47
C ARG A 223 -2.39 -43.19 5.24
N VAL A 224 -1.47 -42.55 4.52
CA VAL A 224 -0.40 -41.75 5.10
C VAL A 224 -0.56 -40.32 4.61
N SER A 225 -0.42 -39.37 5.53
CA SER A 225 -0.54 -37.94 5.26
C SER A 225 0.57 -37.19 5.98
N GLY A 226 1.13 -36.17 5.33
CA GLY A 226 2.24 -35.38 5.86
C GLY A 226 3.25 -35.02 4.78
N SER A 227 4.32 -34.34 5.20
CA SER A 227 5.40 -33.89 4.33
C SER A 227 6.73 -34.46 4.81
N PRO A 228 7.53 -35.08 3.94
CA PRO A 228 7.27 -35.34 2.51
C PRO A 228 6.17 -36.39 2.28
N ALA A 229 5.67 -36.52 1.05
CA ALA A 229 4.58 -37.44 0.70
C ALA A 229 5.04 -38.91 0.75
N TRP A 230 4.39 -39.73 1.58
CA TRP A 230 4.71 -41.14 1.77
C TRP A 230 3.72 -42.02 1.00
N THR A 231 4.15 -43.24 0.66
CA THR A 231 3.24 -44.23 0.04
C THR A 231 2.98 -45.38 1.00
N SER A 232 1.79 -45.95 0.90
CA SER A 232 1.39 -47.11 1.69
C SER A 232 0.72 -48.17 0.83
N SER A 233 0.85 -49.42 1.25
CA SER A 233 0.18 -50.57 0.63
C SER A 233 -0.26 -51.57 1.68
N LYS A 234 -1.40 -52.21 1.45
CA LYS A 234 -1.85 -53.37 2.21
C LYS A 234 -1.18 -54.62 1.62
N LEU A 235 -0.52 -55.41 2.45
CA LEU A 235 0.08 -56.68 2.05
C LEU A 235 -0.86 -57.85 2.36
N SER A 236 -1.41 -57.87 3.57
CA SER A 236 -2.42 -58.82 4.02
C SER A 236 -3.30 -58.19 5.11
N VAL A 237 -4.22 -58.94 5.71
CA VAL A 237 -5.04 -58.43 6.83
C VAL A 237 -4.13 -58.24 8.03
N GLY A 238 -4.14 -57.03 8.60
CA GLY A 238 -3.25 -56.70 9.71
C GLY A 238 -1.80 -56.45 9.31
N GLN A 239 -1.44 -56.47 8.01
CA GLN A 239 -0.06 -56.24 7.54
C GLN A 239 0.00 -55.15 6.48
N TYR A 240 0.79 -54.11 6.75
CA TYR A 240 0.91 -52.94 5.89
C TYR A 240 2.36 -52.56 5.67
N ARG A 241 2.63 -51.99 4.50
CA ARG A 241 3.92 -51.42 4.17
C ARG A 241 3.80 -49.93 3.96
N VAL A 242 4.74 -49.19 4.54
CA VAL A 242 4.91 -47.75 4.39
C VAL A 242 6.30 -47.50 3.82
N VAL A 243 6.35 -46.77 2.70
CA VAL A 243 7.60 -46.45 2.00
C VAL A 243 7.90 -44.97 2.15
N PHE A 244 9.11 -44.70 2.60
CA PHE A 244 9.67 -43.40 2.88
C PHE A 244 10.29 -42.85 1.59
N PRO A 245 10.19 -41.54 1.34
CA PRO A 245 10.91 -40.88 0.26
C PRO A 245 12.41 -41.14 0.35
N SER A 246 13.08 -41.26 -0.80
CA SER A 246 14.49 -41.67 -0.87
C SER A 246 15.48 -40.72 -0.19
N ASN A 247 15.04 -39.51 0.15
CA ASN A 247 15.80 -38.49 0.86
C ASN A 247 15.66 -38.56 2.40
N LEU A 248 14.92 -39.52 2.95
CA LEU A 248 14.74 -39.72 4.38
C LEU A 248 15.19 -41.12 4.81
N SER A 249 16.07 -41.20 5.82
CA SER A 249 16.47 -42.46 6.46
C SER A 249 15.51 -42.84 7.59
N THR A 250 15.18 -44.12 7.68
CA THR A 250 14.33 -44.69 8.73
C THR A 250 14.96 -44.72 10.11
N THR A 251 16.28 -44.59 10.21
CA THR A 251 17.00 -44.39 11.48
C THR A 251 16.60 -43.11 12.20
N ASN A 252 16.01 -42.16 11.47
CA ASN A 252 15.63 -40.87 12.00
C ASN A 252 14.18 -40.86 12.50
N PHE A 253 13.45 -41.98 12.52
CA PHE A 253 12.05 -41.99 12.92
C PHE A 253 11.70 -43.14 13.87
N LEU A 254 10.94 -42.83 14.92
CA LEU A 254 10.26 -43.83 15.74
C LEU A 254 8.75 -43.79 15.47
N PRO A 255 8.13 -44.91 15.04
CA PRO A 255 6.69 -45.02 14.98
C PRO A 255 6.11 -45.09 16.40
N PHE A 256 5.09 -44.29 16.66
CA PHE A 256 4.30 -44.33 17.90
C PHE A 256 2.83 -44.56 17.56
N VAL A 257 2.21 -45.55 18.20
CA VAL A 257 0.77 -45.84 18.03
C VAL A 257 -0.01 -45.07 19.08
N GLU A 258 -0.98 -44.29 18.64
CA GLU A 258 -1.95 -43.67 19.54
C GLU A 258 -3.30 -44.37 19.30
N VAL A 259 -3.67 -45.28 20.20
CA VAL A 259 -4.96 -45.97 20.13
C VAL A 259 -6.01 -45.00 20.67
N ASN A 260 -6.75 -44.36 19.77
CA ASN A 260 -7.80 -43.43 20.16
C ASN A 260 -8.98 -44.21 20.75
N THR A 261 -9.28 -43.96 22.02
CA THR A 261 -10.24 -44.72 22.86
C THR A 261 -11.72 -44.58 22.46
N GLY A 262 -12.01 -43.91 21.34
CA GLY A 262 -13.37 -43.69 20.81
C GLY A 262 -13.78 -44.60 19.65
N PHE A 263 -12.88 -45.44 19.13
CA PHE A 263 -13.20 -46.46 18.13
C PHE A 263 -13.05 -47.82 18.82
N GLU A 264 -14.06 -48.69 18.67
CA GLU A 264 -14.23 -49.98 19.36
C GLU A 264 -12.96 -50.48 20.01
N THR A 265 -12.99 -50.56 21.35
CA THR A 265 -11.90 -51.00 22.21
C THR A 265 -11.02 -51.99 21.46
N ALA A 266 -9.80 -51.58 21.10
CA ALA A 266 -8.75 -52.55 21.07
C ALA A 266 -8.79 -53.16 22.47
N ASP A 267 -9.36 -54.36 22.57
CA ASP A 267 -9.17 -55.21 23.73
C ASP A 267 -7.67 -55.11 24.05
N SER A 268 -7.29 -55.12 25.32
CA SER A 268 -5.91 -55.07 25.83
C SER A 268 -4.95 -56.10 25.20
N ASP A 269 -5.49 -56.90 24.30
CA ASP A 269 -4.98 -58.09 23.67
C ASP A 269 -4.52 -57.85 22.23
N ASN A 270 -4.52 -56.62 21.70
CA ASN A 270 -3.98 -56.33 20.37
C ASN A 270 -2.56 -55.73 20.46
N VAL A 271 -1.61 -56.28 19.69
CA VAL A 271 -0.21 -55.82 19.66
C VAL A 271 0.16 -55.29 18.28
N PHE A 272 0.63 -54.05 18.24
CA PHE A 272 1.33 -53.50 17.07
C PHE A 272 2.80 -53.86 17.15
N THR A 273 3.33 -54.42 16.06
CA THR A 273 4.76 -54.60 15.88
C THR A 273 5.21 -53.90 14.62
N PHE A 274 6.45 -53.43 14.66
CA PHE A 274 7.07 -52.61 13.63
C PHE A 274 8.38 -53.25 13.23
N GLY A 275 8.66 -53.30 11.93
CA GLY A 275 9.87 -53.93 11.40
C GLY A 275 10.36 -53.21 10.18
N TRP A 276 11.61 -52.79 10.25
CA TRP A 276 12.29 -52.15 9.14
C TRP A 276 12.73 -53.21 8.14
N ILE A 277 12.20 -53.14 6.91
CA ILE A 277 12.62 -54.01 5.81
C ILE A 277 13.91 -53.48 5.17
N ASN A 278 14.05 -52.16 5.12
CA ASN A 278 15.26 -51.46 4.67
C ASN A 278 15.25 -50.01 5.18
N ALA A 279 16.26 -49.24 4.75
CA ALA A 279 16.48 -47.85 5.14
C ALA A 279 15.33 -46.88 4.81
N ASN A 280 14.37 -47.27 3.96
CA ASN A 280 13.25 -46.44 3.51
C ASN A 280 11.92 -47.22 3.49
N THR A 281 11.79 -48.35 4.19
CA THR A 281 10.57 -49.17 4.17
C THR A 281 10.28 -49.74 5.54
N LEU A 282 9.12 -49.38 6.10
CA LEU A 282 8.58 -49.94 7.33
C LEU A 282 7.47 -50.92 7.00
N GLU A 283 7.44 -52.02 7.72
CA GLU A 283 6.32 -52.93 7.76
C GLU A 283 5.68 -52.90 9.15
N ILE A 284 4.34 -52.92 9.15
CA ILE A 284 3.49 -52.77 10.32
C ILE A 284 2.64 -54.03 10.39
N TRP A 285 2.67 -54.71 11.53
CA TRP A 285 1.83 -55.88 11.79
C TRP A 285 0.96 -55.67 13.02
N LEU A 286 -0.29 -56.09 12.91
CA LEU A 286 -1.29 -56.11 13.98
C LEU A 286 -1.60 -57.57 14.33
N TRP A 287 -1.32 -57.93 15.57
CA TRP A 287 -1.46 -59.29 16.10
C TRP A 287 -2.51 -59.36 17.20
N ASP A 288 -3.09 -60.55 17.35
CA ASP A 288 -3.84 -60.94 18.54
C ASP A 288 -2.87 -61.56 19.56
N ILE A 289 -2.77 -60.97 20.75
CA ILE A 289 -1.90 -61.45 21.84
C ILE A 289 -2.35 -62.82 22.32
N SER A 290 -3.65 -63.14 22.20
CA SER A 290 -4.21 -64.39 22.70
C SER A 290 -3.76 -65.62 21.92
N SER A 291 -3.23 -65.44 20.70
CA SER A 291 -2.76 -66.52 19.83
C SER A 291 -1.24 -66.54 19.62
N SER A 292 -0.50 -65.57 20.16
CA SER A 292 0.98 -65.45 20.15
C SER A 292 1.68 -65.53 18.78
N SER A 293 0.96 -65.67 17.67
CA SER A 293 1.55 -65.88 16.33
C SER A 293 0.59 -65.77 15.15
N THR A 294 -0.68 -65.37 15.34
CA THR A 294 -1.61 -65.20 14.21
C THR A 294 -2.00 -63.74 14.04
N LEU A 295 -1.98 -63.26 12.80
CA LEU A 295 -2.61 -61.99 12.44
C LEU A 295 -4.08 -62.03 12.89
N LEU A 296 -4.61 -60.87 13.26
CA LEU A 296 -6.00 -60.77 13.71
C LEU A 296 -6.98 -61.33 12.64
N PRO A 297 -8.09 -61.98 13.05
CA PRO A 297 -9.06 -62.55 12.11
C PRO A 297 -9.64 -61.54 11.12
N GLN A 298 -9.99 -61.99 9.91
CA GLN A 298 -10.54 -61.16 8.83
C GLN A 298 -11.80 -60.37 9.20
N ASP A 299 -12.57 -60.88 10.16
CA ASP A 299 -13.87 -60.31 10.54
C ASP A 299 -13.77 -59.21 11.61
N ARG A 300 -12.58 -58.98 12.20
CA ARG A 300 -12.36 -57.87 13.15
C ARG A 300 -11.97 -56.59 12.41
N ALA A 301 -12.66 -55.50 12.73
CA ALA A 301 -12.37 -54.18 12.17
C ALA A 301 -11.74 -53.26 13.23
N VAL A 302 -10.41 -53.26 13.32
CA VAL A 302 -9.69 -52.29 14.16
C VAL A 302 -9.25 -51.10 13.32
N ASP A 303 -9.61 -49.91 13.79
CA ASP A 303 -9.09 -48.65 13.29
C ASP A 303 -7.90 -48.20 14.15
N PHE A 304 -6.90 -47.61 13.51
CA PHE A 304 -5.68 -47.22 14.20
C PHE A 304 -5.07 -45.94 13.65
N PHE A 305 -4.31 -45.28 14.51
CA PHE A 305 -3.57 -44.05 14.22
C PHE A 305 -2.11 -44.20 14.66
N ILE A 306 -1.18 -43.80 13.80
CA ILE A 306 0.25 -43.90 14.00
C ILE A 306 0.87 -42.54 13.69
N LYS A 307 1.62 -42.03 14.66
CA LYS A 307 2.43 -40.83 14.52
C LYS A 307 3.89 -41.23 14.30
N PHE A 308 4.52 -40.67 13.28
CA PHE A 308 5.96 -40.84 13.05
C PHE A 308 6.71 -39.63 13.61
N VAL A 309 7.47 -39.86 14.68
CA VAL A 309 8.26 -38.82 15.33
C VAL A 309 9.71 -38.94 14.87
N ARG A 310 10.32 -37.83 14.48
CA ARG A 310 11.74 -37.82 14.12
C ARG A 310 12.60 -37.95 15.38
N ILE A 311 13.50 -38.92 15.42
CA ILE A 311 14.54 -39.03 16.44
C ILE A 311 15.85 -38.45 15.91
N ASN A 312 16.55 -37.72 16.78
CA ASN A 312 17.84 -37.11 16.50
C ASN A 312 18.96 -38.14 16.45
#